data_AF-A0A3C1EL22-F1
#
_entry.id   AF-A0A3C1EL22-F1
#
_cell.length_a   1.000
_cell.length_b   1.000
_cell.length_c   1.000
_cell.angle_alpha   90.00
_cell.angle_beta   90.00
_cell.angle_gamma   90.00
#
_symmetry.space_group_name_H-M   'P 1'
#
loop_
_entity.id
_entity.type
_entity.pdbx_description
1 polymer ?
#
loop_
_entity_poly.entity_id
_entity_poly.type
_entity_poly.pdbx_seq_one_letter_code
_entity_poly.pdbx_strand_id
1 'polypeptide(L)'
;MALFATERKTFGFKKEASRGIGEAAPAKFLAVGADSEFHYSTALIADEKIRGLKDRFPSVAGILSGTGNLNAIDVEAATIGDLLFGCLGAVATTQPDVVGAPTVFQHSFTRLNALLMPSFSYFVDRGLSVKRYPLSVIKKLSFKGTVNGKAQVDADLLFKTEESASAFASSYGVPKPLMFFQTDFKVEGASDINVKSWSLSIDNNSEALRSYNLSRDARDIISKKPFEIDGTFELFFESEAQRAKFLVGTASALNIILTGDILQGTQKAKLELSMQEVKYSAYPFGNIDDLLGAAVAFHAEFDPVAQKSLEVILTNQVTGY
;
A
#
# COMPACT_ATOMS: atom_id res chain seq x y z
N MET A 1 -9.32 34.83 6.09
CA MET A 1 -9.66 34.41 4.71
C MET A 1 -10.16 32.98 4.81
N ALA A 2 -11.44 32.72 4.55
CA ALA A 2 -11.98 31.36 4.58
C ALA A 2 -11.41 30.60 3.38
N LEU A 3 -10.35 29.84 3.61
CA LEU A 3 -9.76 28.95 2.61
C LEU A 3 -10.79 27.85 2.31
N PHE A 4 -10.95 27.49 1.04
CA PHE A 4 -11.87 26.42 0.65
C PHE A 4 -11.42 25.10 1.30
N ALA A 5 -12.39 24.36 1.83
CA ALA A 5 -12.23 23.11 2.58
C ALA A 5 -11.27 22.07 1.94
N THR A 6 -11.14 22.10 0.62
CA THR A 6 -10.31 21.18 -0.18
C THR A 6 -8.80 21.48 -0.12
N GLU A 7 -8.36 22.70 0.21
CA GLU A 7 -6.94 23.09 0.12
C GLU A 7 -6.11 22.73 1.38
N ARG A 8 -6.76 22.27 2.47
CA ARG A 8 -6.10 21.89 3.73
C ARG A 8 -6.58 20.54 4.26
N LYS A 9 -6.66 19.53 3.37
CA LYS A 9 -6.93 18.16 3.81
C LYS A 9 -5.75 17.66 4.64
N THR A 10 -6.03 17.19 5.85
CA THR A 10 -5.02 16.57 6.73
C THR A 10 -5.41 15.13 7.00
N PHE A 11 -4.46 14.22 6.82
CA PHE A 11 -4.64 12.79 7.04
C PHE A 11 -3.80 12.32 8.21
N GLY A 12 -4.48 11.82 9.24
CA GLY A 12 -3.87 11.18 10.39
C GLY A 12 -4.34 9.74 10.51
N PHE A 13 -3.56 8.90 11.16
CA PHE A 13 -3.96 7.53 11.43
C PHE A 13 -3.39 7.02 12.75
N LYS A 14 -4.01 5.97 13.28
CA LYS A 14 -3.55 5.24 14.45
C LYS A 14 -3.99 3.78 14.36
N LYS A 15 -3.10 2.85 14.72
CA LYS A 15 -3.43 1.43 14.87
C LYS A 15 -4.44 1.27 15.99
N GLU A 16 -5.50 0.49 15.75
CA GLU A 16 -6.53 0.27 16.75
C GLU A 16 -6.01 -0.68 17.84
N ALA A 17 -6.21 -0.31 19.11
CA ALA A 17 -5.91 -1.21 20.23
C ALA A 17 -6.86 -2.42 20.27
N SER A 18 -8.09 -2.23 19.78
CA SER A 18 -9.10 -3.26 19.64
C SER A 18 -9.82 -3.10 18.31
N ARG A 19 -9.91 -4.19 17.54
CA ARG A 19 -10.46 -4.20 16.19
C ARG A 19 -11.88 -3.62 16.15
N GLY A 20 -12.05 -2.57 15.36
CA GLY A 20 -13.34 -1.90 15.14
C GLY A 20 -13.76 -0.94 16.25
N ILE A 21 -12.88 -0.68 17.22
CA ILE A 21 -13.05 0.40 18.19
C ILE A 21 -12.21 1.58 17.72
N GLY A 22 -12.90 2.62 17.26
CA GLY A 22 -12.27 3.82 16.74
C GLY A 22 -11.43 4.54 17.79
N GLU A 23 -10.19 4.84 17.44
CA GLU A 23 -9.28 5.61 18.31
C GLU A 23 -9.79 7.06 18.50
N ALA A 24 -9.35 7.68 19.60
CA ALA A 24 -9.79 9.04 19.94
C ALA A 24 -9.05 10.14 19.16
N ALA A 25 -7.80 9.88 18.76
CA ALA A 25 -6.94 10.83 18.06
C ALA A 25 -5.89 10.12 17.19
N PRO A 26 -5.40 10.77 16.11
CA PRO A 26 -4.31 10.24 15.29
C PRO A 26 -2.99 10.21 16.08
N ALA A 27 -2.14 9.24 15.78
CA ALA A 27 -0.79 9.14 16.33
C ALA A 27 0.29 9.55 15.33
N LYS A 28 0.04 9.29 14.03
CA LYS A 28 0.93 9.60 12.93
C LYS A 28 0.16 10.33 11.83
N PHE A 29 0.87 11.10 11.02
CA PHE A 29 0.31 11.86 9.89
C PHE A 29 0.99 11.45 8.60
N LEU A 30 0.21 11.41 7.52
CA LEU A 30 0.71 11.09 6.18
C LEU A 30 0.58 12.33 5.30
N ALA A 31 1.69 12.71 4.66
CA ALA A 31 1.64 13.64 3.54
C ALA A 31 1.14 12.85 2.32
N VAL A 32 0.00 13.27 1.77
CA VAL A 32 -0.67 12.59 0.67
C VAL A 32 -0.92 13.57 -0.48
N GLY A 33 -1.08 13.05 -1.69
CA GLY A 33 -1.48 13.83 -2.86
C GLY A 33 -2.88 14.42 -2.70
N ALA A 34 -3.13 15.52 -3.42
CA ALA A 34 -4.38 16.28 -3.34
C ALA A 34 -5.65 15.46 -3.67
N ASP A 35 -5.48 14.45 -4.53
CA ASP A 35 -6.56 13.56 -5.00
C ASP A 35 -6.94 12.46 -3.99
N SER A 36 -6.33 12.45 -2.80
CA SER A 36 -6.65 11.47 -1.75
C SER A 36 -8.03 11.75 -1.15
N GLU A 37 -8.90 10.75 -1.16
CA GLU A 37 -10.31 10.89 -0.77
C GLU A 37 -10.89 9.64 -0.10
N PHE A 38 -11.87 9.88 0.77
CA PHE A 38 -12.60 8.86 1.51
C PHE A 38 -14.08 9.02 1.19
N HIS A 39 -14.68 7.95 0.68
CA HIS A 39 -16.06 7.91 0.23
C HIS A 39 -16.87 6.96 1.12
N TYR A 40 -17.93 7.50 1.71
CA TYR A 40 -18.94 6.73 2.40
C TYR A 40 -20.26 6.84 1.64
N SER A 41 -20.63 5.78 0.93
CA SER A 41 -21.77 5.79 0.00
C SER A 41 -22.86 4.83 0.41
N THR A 42 -24.09 5.17 0.04
CA THR A 42 -25.26 4.31 0.16
C THR A 42 -25.65 3.75 -1.21
N ALA A 43 -25.70 2.43 -1.35
CA ALA A 43 -26.31 1.82 -2.53
C ALA A 43 -27.84 1.82 -2.36
N LEU A 44 -28.58 2.31 -3.35
CA LEU A 44 -30.04 2.29 -3.33
C LEU A 44 -30.55 0.99 -3.96
N ILE A 45 -31.56 0.38 -3.34
CA ILE A 45 -32.26 -0.79 -3.86
C ILE A 45 -33.48 -0.28 -4.60
N ALA A 46 -33.46 -0.40 -5.93
CA ALA A 46 -34.56 0.01 -6.78
C ALA A 46 -35.77 -0.91 -6.62
N ASP A 47 -36.98 -0.34 -6.63
CA ASP A 47 -38.21 -1.13 -6.79
C ASP A 47 -38.47 -1.32 -8.29
N GLU A 48 -38.13 -2.50 -8.80
CA GLU A 48 -38.34 -2.87 -10.20
C GLU A 48 -39.73 -3.47 -10.47
N LYS A 49 -40.63 -3.51 -9.48
CA LYS A 49 -41.95 -4.11 -9.66
C LYS A 49 -42.85 -3.22 -10.54
N ILE A 50 -43.50 -3.86 -11.51
CA ILE A 50 -44.49 -3.22 -12.39
C ILE A 50 -45.82 -3.09 -11.62
N ARG A 51 -46.29 -1.85 -11.42
CA ARG A 51 -47.56 -1.56 -10.73
C ARG A 51 -48.54 -0.75 -11.59
N GLY A 52 -48.53 -1.00 -12.90
CA GLY A 52 -49.41 -0.30 -13.85
C GLY A 52 -49.06 1.16 -14.13
N LEU A 53 -47.89 1.63 -13.66
CA LEU A 53 -47.31 2.94 -13.97
C LEU A 53 -46.01 2.73 -14.75
N LYS A 54 -45.72 3.66 -15.67
CA LYS A 54 -44.48 3.66 -16.47
C LYS A 54 -43.26 4.14 -15.66
N ASP A 55 -43.51 4.90 -14.59
CA ASP A 55 -42.47 5.49 -13.75
C ASP A 55 -41.95 4.51 -12.68
N ARG A 56 -40.71 4.72 -12.25
CA ARG A 56 -40.08 3.92 -11.17
C ARG A 56 -40.57 4.39 -9.81
N PHE A 57 -40.84 3.44 -8.93
CA PHE A 57 -41.18 3.74 -7.53
C PHE A 57 -39.93 4.13 -6.73
N PRO A 58 -40.10 4.83 -5.59
CA PRO A 58 -38.98 5.26 -4.75
C PRO A 58 -38.11 4.08 -4.31
N SER A 59 -36.80 4.20 -4.52
CA SER A 59 -35.82 3.23 -4.06
C SER A 59 -35.67 3.26 -2.54
N VAL A 60 -35.34 2.12 -1.95
CA VAL A 60 -35.05 1.99 -0.51
C VAL A 60 -33.54 2.06 -0.28
N ALA A 61 -33.12 2.65 0.84
CA ALA A 61 -31.70 2.73 1.20
C ALA A 61 -31.13 1.33 1.49
N GLY A 62 -30.15 0.91 0.70
CA GLY A 62 -29.50 -0.40 0.78
C GLY A 62 -28.21 -0.38 1.59
N ILE A 63 -27.17 -1.06 1.12
CA ILE A 63 -25.90 -1.19 1.85
C ILE A 63 -25.14 0.13 1.98
N LEU A 64 -24.42 0.30 3.10
CA LEU A 64 -23.38 1.31 3.22
C LEU A 64 -22.02 0.70 2.86
N SER A 65 -21.17 1.49 2.22
CA SER A 65 -19.82 1.08 1.82
C SER A 65 -18.84 2.23 2.03
N GLY A 66 -17.75 1.91 2.73
CA GLY A 66 -16.62 2.80 2.94
C GLY A 66 -15.41 2.39 2.12
N THR A 67 -14.96 3.28 1.24
CA THR A 67 -13.74 3.11 0.45
C THR A 67 -12.88 4.37 0.58
N GLY A 68 -11.59 4.20 0.82
CA GLY A 68 -10.63 5.30 0.85
C GLY A 68 -9.50 5.03 -0.12
N ASN A 69 -8.93 6.10 -0.65
CA ASN A 69 -7.72 6.03 -1.44
C ASN A 69 -6.77 7.16 -0.96
N LEU A 70 -5.52 6.77 -0.70
CA LEU A 70 -4.43 7.66 -0.36
C LEU A 70 -3.43 7.61 -1.51
N ASN A 71 -3.31 8.69 -2.26
CA ASN A 71 -2.45 8.78 -3.42
C ASN A 71 -1.12 9.43 -3.09
N ALA A 72 -0.10 9.07 -3.85
CA ALA A 72 1.19 9.74 -3.95
C ALA A 72 1.87 9.97 -2.58
N ILE A 73 1.77 8.99 -1.69
CA ILE A 73 2.52 9.01 -0.43
C ILE A 73 3.98 8.80 -0.77
N ASP A 74 4.84 9.68 -0.27
CA ASP A 74 6.28 9.54 -0.45
C ASP A 74 6.79 8.35 0.37
N VAL A 75 7.59 7.49 -0.27
CA VAL A 75 8.18 6.34 0.42
C VAL A 75 9.29 6.83 1.31
N GLU A 76 8.99 6.92 2.61
CA GLU A 76 9.93 7.29 3.65
C GLU A 76 10.06 6.17 4.67
N ALA A 77 11.29 5.92 5.13
CA ALA A 77 11.55 4.83 6.06
C ALA A 77 10.78 4.96 7.39
N ALA A 78 10.42 6.18 7.80
CA ALA A 78 9.71 6.43 9.05
C ALA A 78 8.21 6.10 8.98
N THR A 79 7.57 6.29 7.81
CA THR A 79 6.11 6.25 7.66
C THR A 79 5.62 5.00 6.92
N ILE A 80 6.43 4.44 6.02
CA ILE A 80 6.01 3.32 5.17
C ILE A 80 5.71 2.04 5.95
N GLY A 81 6.36 1.84 7.10
CA GLY A 81 6.23 0.61 7.88
C GLY A 81 4.81 0.34 8.39
N ASP A 82 4.03 1.36 8.74
CA ASP A 82 2.64 1.14 9.18
C ASP A 82 1.74 0.72 8.01
N LEU A 83 1.99 1.24 6.80
CA LEU A 83 1.27 0.86 5.58
C LEU A 83 1.58 -0.59 5.22
N LEU A 84 2.87 -0.95 5.24
CA LEU A 84 3.33 -2.33 5.04
C LEU A 84 2.71 -3.27 6.07
N PHE A 85 2.71 -2.90 7.35
CA PHE A 85 2.08 -3.68 8.40
C PHE A 85 0.57 -3.85 8.17
N GLY A 86 -0.15 -2.81 7.74
CA GLY A 86 -1.58 -2.91 7.45
C GLY A 86 -1.91 -3.79 6.25
N CYS A 87 -1.05 -3.82 5.23
CA CYS A 87 -1.28 -4.63 4.03
C CYS A 87 -0.78 -6.09 4.16
N LEU A 88 0.35 -6.32 4.84
CA LEU A 88 0.99 -7.63 4.99
C LEU A 88 0.62 -8.33 6.30
N GLY A 89 0.43 -7.59 7.39
CA GLY A 89 -0.13 -8.08 8.64
C GLY A 89 0.83 -8.74 9.62
N ALA A 90 1.96 -9.29 9.17
CA ALA A 90 2.97 -9.88 10.05
C ALA A 90 4.28 -9.09 9.98
N VAL A 91 4.90 -8.86 11.14
CA VAL A 91 6.17 -8.16 11.28
C VAL A 91 7.04 -8.85 12.33
N ALA A 92 8.31 -9.09 11.99
CA ALA A 92 9.33 -9.50 12.93
C ALA A 92 10.35 -8.37 13.07
N THR A 93 10.62 -7.92 14.30
CA THR A 93 11.56 -6.83 14.57
C THR A 93 12.80 -7.37 15.25
N THR A 94 13.96 -6.97 14.74
CA THR A 94 15.27 -7.30 15.32
C THR A 94 16.11 -6.03 15.46
N GLN A 95 17.11 -6.08 16.35
CA GLN A 95 18.06 -4.99 16.55
C GLN A 95 19.42 -5.47 15.97
N PRO A 96 19.80 -5.01 14.77
CA PRO A 96 20.96 -5.57 14.05
C PRO A 96 22.30 -5.25 14.72
N ASP A 97 22.38 -4.14 15.46
CA ASP A 97 23.60 -3.75 16.18
C ASP A 97 23.25 -3.04 17.50
N VAL A 98 23.15 -3.83 18.57
CA VAL A 98 22.78 -3.34 19.91
C VAL A 98 23.85 -2.40 20.51
N VAL A 99 25.10 -2.50 20.07
CA VAL A 99 26.22 -1.77 20.68
C VAL A 99 26.55 -0.50 19.89
N GLY A 100 26.71 -0.61 18.56
CA GLY A 100 27.09 0.50 17.68
C GLY A 100 25.92 1.33 17.15
N ALA A 101 24.71 0.76 17.09
CA ALA A 101 23.52 1.45 16.61
C ALA A 101 22.24 1.06 17.38
N PRO A 102 22.17 1.29 18.71
CA PRO A 102 21.08 0.82 19.56
C PRO A 102 19.70 1.38 19.19
N THR A 103 19.63 2.47 18.44
CA THR A 103 18.34 3.07 18.04
C THR A 103 17.83 2.58 16.69
N VAL A 104 18.59 1.72 16.00
CA VAL A 104 18.23 1.20 14.68
C VAL A 104 17.61 -0.19 14.82
N PHE A 105 16.47 -0.37 14.17
CA PHE A 105 15.71 -1.61 14.14
C PHE A 105 15.53 -2.05 12.69
N GLN A 106 15.50 -3.37 12.51
CA GLN A 106 15.19 -4.01 11.24
C GLN A 106 13.86 -4.74 11.39
N HIS A 107 12.92 -4.46 10.49
CA HIS A 107 11.59 -5.04 10.45
C HIS A 107 11.46 -5.88 9.19
N SER A 108 11.21 -7.18 9.32
CA SER A 108 10.83 -8.06 8.21
C SER A 108 9.31 -8.20 8.22
N PHE A 109 8.67 -7.64 7.19
CA PHE A 109 7.24 -7.78 6.94
C PHE A 109 6.99 -8.97 6.01
N THR A 110 6.08 -9.83 6.43
CA THR A 110 5.65 -11.00 5.66
C THR A 110 4.13 -11.10 5.69
N ARG A 111 3.57 -11.90 4.77
CA ARG A 111 2.13 -12.12 4.71
C ARG A 111 1.64 -12.86 5.97
N LEU A 112 0.70 -12.26 6.68
CA LEU A 112 -0.05 -12.88 7.76
C LEU A 112 -0.98 -13.96 7.18
N ASN A 113 -0.87 -15.18 7.68
CA ASN A 113 -1.75 -16.28 7.29
C ASN A 113 -3.05 -16.27 8.12
N ALA A 114 -3.80 -15.16 8.08
CA ALA A 114 -5.07 -15.00 8.77
C ALA A 114 -6.07 -14.22 7.91
N LEU A 115 -7.36 -14.43 8.17
CA LEU A 115 -8.44 -13.71 7.47
C LEU A 115 -8.59 -12.25 7.93
N LEU A 116 -8.09 -11.93 9.12
CA LEU A 116 -8.23 -10.63 9.76
C LEU A 116 -6.89 -9.89 9.72
N MET A 117 -6.81 -8.91 8.82
CA MET A 117 -5.67 -8.00 8.73
C MET A 117 -5.70 -6.95 9.84
N PRO A 118 -4.56 -6.35 10.23
CA PRO A 118 -4.55 -5.29 11.24
C PRO A 118 -5.48 -4.14 10.86
N SER A 119 -6.18 -3.58 11.86
CA SER A 119 -7.09 -2.46 11.65
C SER A 119 -6.51 -1.14 12.16
N PHE A 120 -6.87 -0.08 11.46
CA PHE A 120 -6.48 1.29 11.74
C PHE A 120 -7.72 2.19 11.83
N SER A 121 -7.60 3.25 12.61
CA SER A 121 -8.50 4.38 12.57
C SER A 121 -7.84 5.50 11.78
N TYR A 122 -8.45 5.88 10.66
CA TYR A 122 -8.02 7.04 9.88
C TYR A 122 -8.82 8.27 10.29
N PHE A 123 -8.18 9.42 10.25
CA PHE A 123 -8.73 10.72 10.60
C PHE A 123 -8.51 11.66 9.42
N VAL A 124 -9.58 12.31 8.98
CA VAL A 124 -9.53 13.27 7.88
C VAL A 124 -10.14 14.58 8.37
N ASP A 125 -9.31 15.62 8.37
CA ASP A 125 -9.78 17.00 8.52
C ASP A 125 -9.93 17.61 7.12
N ARG A 126 -11.16 18.04 6.79
CA ARG A 126 -11.49 18.73 5.54
C ARG A 126 -11.69 20.23 5.75
N GLY A 127 -11.24 20.80 6.87
CA GLY A 127 -11.44 22.21 7.26
C GLY A 127 -12.88 22.55 7.69
N LEU A 128 -13.90 21.89 7.13
CA LEU A 128 -15.30 22.04 7.52
C LEU A 128 -15.71 21.01 8.58
N SER A 129 -15.25 19.77 8.44
CA SER A 129 -15.61 18.68 9.32
C SER A 129 -14.43 17.74 9.51
N VAL A 130 -14.24 17.32 10.75
CA VAL A 130 -13.27 16.29 11.11
C VAL A 130 -14.00 14.97 11.26
N LYS A 131 -13.57 13.99 10.48
CA LYS A 131 -14.16 12.65 10.45
C LYS A 131 -13.12 11.61 10.83
N ARG A 132 -13.58 10.53 11.46
CA ARG A 132 -12.81 9.32 11.70
C ARG A 132 -13.47 8.12 11.04
N TYR A 133 -12.64 7.19 10.61
CA TYR A 133 -13.03 5.99 9.88
C TYR A 133 -12.48 4.77 10.63
N PRO A 134 -13.26 4.22 11.58
CA PRO A 134 -12.85 3.05 12.33
C PRO A 134 -12.93 1.78 11.46
N LEU A 135 -12.21 0.75 11.90
CA LEU A 135 -12.06 -0.51 11.18
C LEU A 135 -11.58 -0.29 9.74
N SER A 136 -10.58 0.56 9.54
CA SER A 136 -9.96 0.71 8.23
C SER A 136 -8.90 -0.37 8.02
N VAL A 137 -8.96 -1.03 6.88
CA VAL A 137 -7.99 -2.03 6.45
C VAL A 137 -7.43 -1.61 5.10
N ILE A 138 -6.11 -1.63 4.96
CA ILE A 138 -5.45 -1.40 3.68
C ILE A 138 -5.66 -2.65 2.84
N LYS A 139 -6.33 -2.49 1.70
CA LYS A 139 -6.57 -3.56 0.73
C LYS A 139 -5.35 -3.74 -0.18
N LYS A 140 -4.87 -2.63 -0.74
CA LYS A 140 -3.87 -2.63 -1.80
C LYS A 140 -2.82 -1.57 -1.57
N LEU A 141 -1.56 -1.91 -1.82
CA LEU A 141 -0.45 -0.97 -1.92
C LEU A 141 0.14 -1.03 -3.32
N SER A 142 0.28 0.12 -3.97
CA SER A 142 0.90 0.24 -5.30
C SER A 142 2.12 1.13 -5.22
N PHE A 143 3.29 0.52 -5.22
CA PHE A 143 4.58 1.20 -5.26
C PHE A 143 4.94 1.55 -6.70
N LYS A 144 5.56 2.70 -6.89
CA LYS A 144 6.09 3.15 -8.18
C LYS A 144 7.40 3.90 -8.00
N GLY A 145 8.32 3.65 -8.92
CA GLY A 145 9.58 4.37 -9.03
C GLY A 145 9.90 4.66 -10.49
N THR A 146 10.39 5.85 -10.77
CA THR A 146 10.81 6.29 -12.10
C THR A 146 12.18 6.93 -12.02
N VAL A 147 12.99 6.80 -13.07
CA VAL A 147 14.22 7.59 -13.21
C VAL A 147 13.88 9.08 -13.14
N ASN A 148 14.71 9.86 -12.44
CA ASN A 148 14.48 11.28 -12.09
C ASN A 148 13.32 11.54 -11.11
N GLY A 149 12.68 10.49 -10.59
CA GLY A 149 11.58 10.59 -9.65
C GLY A 149 11.93 10.25 -8.20
N LYS A 150 10.94 10.41 -7.34
CA LYS A 150 10.91 9.85 -5.99
C LYS A 150 10.07 8.57 -5.98
N ALA A 151 10.40 7.63 -5.10
CA ALA A 151 9.56 6.47 -4.89
C ALA A 151 8.26 6.88 -4.19
N GLN A 152 7.14 6.42 -4.71
CA GLN A 152 5.80 6.72 -4.18
C GLN A 152 5.01 5.46 -3.95
N VAL A 153 4.06 5.51 -3.02
CA VAL A 153 3.09 4.47 -2.78
C VAL A 153 1.67 5.05 -2.80
N ASP A 154 0.77 4.33 -3.46
CA ASP A 154 -0.66 4.57 -3.39
C ASP A 154 -1.29 3.47 -2.53
N ALA A 155 -2.20 3.82 -1.63
CA ALA A 155 -2.87 2.88 -0.74
C ALA A 155 -4.39 2.94 -0.91
N ASP A 156 -5.00 1.80 -1.22
CA ASP A 156 -6.46 1.65 -1.24
C ASP A 156 -6.92 1.03 0.07
N LEU A 157 -7.97 1.59 0.64
CA LEU A 157 -8.50 1.24 1.96
C LEU A 157 -9.98 0.92 1.88
N LEU A 158 -10.40 0.01 2.75
CA LEU A 158 -11.79 -0.26 3.07
C LEU A 158 -12.02 0.13 4.52
N PHE A 159 -13.17 0.72 4.83
CA PHE A 159 -13.55 1.06 6.21
C PHE A 159 -15.02 0.75 6.48
N LYS A 160 -15.36 0.59 7.75
CA LYS A 160 -16.70 0.15 8.16
C LYS A 160 -17.71 1.27 8.21
N THR A 161 -17.37 2.35 8.92
CA THR A 161 -18.26 3.48 9.18
C THR A 161 -17.52 4.81 9.05
N GLU A 162 -18.29 5.89 8.96
CA GLU A 162 -17.80 7.26 9.12
C GLU A 162 -18.41 7.85 10.39
N GLU A 163 -17.55 8.38 11.27
CA GLU A 163 -17.95 9.02 12.52
C GLU A 163 -17.35 10.42 12.62
N SER A 164 -17.99 11.30 13.39
CA SER A 164 -17.40 12.61 13.71
C SER A 164 -16.25 12.44 14.70
N ALA A 165 -15.20 13.24 14.54
CA ALA A 165 -14.04 13.28 15.42
C ALA A 165 -13.77 14.68 15.95
N SER A 166 -13.01 14.76 17.05
CA SER A 166 -12.48 16.02 17.56
C SER A 166 -11.38 16.56 16.66
N ALA A 167 -11.20 17.88 16.66
CA ALA A 167 -10.09 18.52 15.97
C ALA A 167 -8.73 18.04 16.52
N PHE A 168 -7.72 18.02 15.66
CA PHE A 168 -6.36 17.60 15.99
C PHE A 168 -5.33 18.50 15.29
N ALA A 169 -4.12 18.55 15.85
CA ALA A 169 -3.01 19.29 15.25
C ALA A 169 -2.14 18.34 14.41
N SER A 170 -1.96 18.67 13.13
CA SER A 170 -1.07 17.92 12.24
C SER A 170 0.40 18.12 12.63
N SER A 171 1.17 17.03 12.63
CA SER A 171 2.62 17.08 12.79
C SER A 171 3.29 16.23 11.70
N TYR A 172 4.05 16.89 10.83
CA TYR A 172 4.81 16.23 9.77
C TYR A 172 6.30 16.32 10.10
N GLY A 173 7.02 15.21 9.88
CA GLY A 173 8.48 15.20 9.98
C GLY A 173 9.13 15.97 8.83
N VAL A 174 10.45 16.11 8.87
CA VAL A 174 11.22 16.59 7.72
C VAL A 174 11.14 15.54 6.61
N PRO A 175 10.64 15.88 5.41
CA PRO A 175 10.51 14.91 4.32
C PRO A 175 11.85 14.32 3.92
N LYS A 176 11.92 12.99 3.82
CA LYS A 176 13.11 12.23 3.39
C LYS A 176 12.70 11.12 2.43
N PRO A 177 12.13 11.46 1.26
CA PRO A 177 11.72 10.47 0.28
C PRO A 177 12.92 9.69 -0.25
N LEU A 178 12.74 8.39 -0.46
CA LEU A 178 13.72 7.56 -1.14
C LEU A 178 13.72 7.90 -2.63
N MET A 179 14.89 8.28 -3.15
CA MET A 179 15.04 8.80 -4.51
C MET A 179 15.47 7.71 -5.50
N PHE A 180 15.28 7.95 -6.81
CA PHE A 180 15.68 6.98 -7.83
C PHE A 180 17.18 6.61 -7.80
N PHE A 181 18.08 7.57 -7.56
CA PHE A 181 19.53 7.34 -7.52
C PHE A 181 20.00 6.54 -6.29
N GLN A 182 19.08 6.27 -5.37
CA GLN A 182 19.27 5.43 -4.19
C GLN A 182 18.68 4.03 -4.37
N THR A 183 18.09 3.75 -5.53
CA THR A 183 17.44 2.49 -5.86
C THR A 183 18.39 1.57 -6.62
N ASP A 184 18.54 0.35 -6.13
CA ASP A 184 19.27 -0.74 -6.78
C ASP A 184 18.25 -1.83 -7.13
N PHE A 185 18.10 -2.09 -8.42
CA PHE A 185 17.17 -3.09 -8.95
C PHE A 185 17.95 -4.32 -9.35
N LYS A 186 17.63 -5.48 -8.77
CA LYS A 186 18.35 -6.73 -9.02
C LYS A 186 17.45 -7.79 -9.63
N VAL A 187 17.95 -8.41 -10.69
CA VAL A 187 17.35 -9.60 -11.29
C VAL A 187 18.33 -10.76 -11.08
N GLU A 188 17.88 -11.81 -10.39
CA GLU A 188 18.71 -12.97 -10.02
C GLU A 188 19.99 -12.60 -9.27
N GLY A 189 19.90 -11.55 -8.45
CA GLY A 189 21.01 -11.07 -7.63
C GLY A 189 21.99 -10.14 -8.35
N ALA A 190 21.90 -9.99 -9.67
CA ALA A 190 22.69 -9.03 -10.43
C ALA A 190 21.96 -7.68 -10.55
N SER A 191 22.64 -6.57 -10.27
CA SER A 191 22.10 -5.22 -10.45
C SER A 191 21.92 -4.89 -11.91
N ASP A 192 20.74 -4.36 -12.25
CA ASP A 192 20.37 -3.92 -13.59
C ASP A 192 20.15 -2.40 -13.59
N ILE A 193 21.04 -1.69 -14.28
CA ILE A 193 21.01 -0.23 -14.39
C ILE A 193 20.13 0.26 -15.54
N ASN A 194 19.64 -0.66 -16.38
CA ASN A 194 18.84 -0.34 -17.56
C ASN A 194 17.35 -0.22 -17.28
N VAL A 195 16.94 -0.44 -16.02
CA VAL A 195 15.57 -0.28 -15.58
C VAL A 195 15.24 1.21 -15.44
N LYS A 196 14.27 1.67 -16.22
CA LYS A 196 13.84 3.07 -16.28
C LYS A 196 12.67 3.38 -15.34
N SER A 197 11.76 2.44 -15.19
CA SER A 197 10.61 2.58 -14.32
C SER A 197 10.21 1.21 -13.79
N TRP A 198 9.61 1.20 -12.60
CA TRP A 198 9.06 0.00 -12.00
C TRP A 198 7.77 0.33 -11.24
N SER A 199 6.87 -0.63 -11.20
CA SER A 199 5.69 -0.63 -10.36
C SER A 199 5.52 -1.99 -9.69
N LEU A 200 5.06 -1.97 -8.45
CA LEU A 200 4.74 -3.17 -7.68
C LEU A 200 3.41 -2.96 -6.96
N SER A 201 2.46 -3.83 -7.24
CA SER A 201 1.14 -3.86 -6.67
C SER A 201 1.02 -5.06 -5.74
N ILE A 202 0.59 -4.81 -4.52
CA ILE A 202 0.39 -5.80 -3.47
C ILE A 202 -1.07 -5.70 -3.04
N ASP A 203 -1.89 -6.72 -3.33
CA ASP A 203 -3.31 -6.77 -2.95
C ASP A 203 -3.57 -7.96 -2.01
N ASN A 204 -4.07 -7.66 -0.81
CA ASN A 204 -4.50 -8.69 0.14
C ASN A 204 -5.93 -9.18 -0.09
N ASN A 205 -6.60 -8.65 -1.12
CA ASN A 205 -7.94 -8.99 -1.54
C ASN A 205 -8.98 -8.92 -0.41
N SER A 206 -8.85 -7.89 0.44
CA SER A 206 -9.82 -7.58 1.49
C SER A 206 -11.20 -7.20 0.91
N GLU A 207 -12.26 -7.64 1.59
CA GLU A 207 -13.65 -7.32 1.26
C GLU A 207 -14.50 -7.12 2.52
N ALA A 208 -15.53 -6.28 2.41
CA ALA A 208 -16.49 -6.07 3.49
C ALA A 208 -17.40 -7.30 3.69
N LEU A 209 -17.28 -7.95 4.85
CA LEU A 209 -18.18 -9.00 5.29
C LEU A 209 -19.48 -8.40 5.81
N ARG A 210 -20.61 -8.84 5.25
CA ARG A 210 -21.95 -8.44 5.70
C ARG A 210 -22.67 -9.63 6.31
N SER A 211 -23.55 -9.36 7.27
CA SER A 211 -24.35 -10.37 7.96
C SER A 211 -25.67 -9.76 8.42
N TYR A 212 -26.68 -10.59 8.70
CA TYR A 212 -27.94 -10.15 9.31
C TYR A 212 -27.72 -9.68 10.75
N ASN A 213 -27.38 -8.41 10.92
CA ASN A 213 -27.08 -7.79 12.22
C ASN A 213 -27.92 -6.52 12.48
N LEU A 214 -29.02 -6.34 11.73
CA LEU A 214 -29.88 -5.15 11.77
C LEU A 214 -29.13 -3.82 11.50
N SER A 215 -27.93 -3.88 10.91
CA SER A 215 -27.18 -2.71 10.43
C SER A 215 -27.00 -2.77 8.92
N ARG A 216 -26.81 -1.59 8.32
CA ARG A 216 -26.48 -1.40 6.91
C ARG A 216 -24.96 -1.40 6.67
N ASP A 217 -24.19 -1.25 7.74
CA ASP A 217 -22.73 -1.23 7.72
C ASP A 217 -22.15 -2.63 7.57
N ALA A 218 -20.91 -2.72 7.12
CA ALA A 218 -20.19 -3.99 7.16
C ALA A 218 -20.07 -4.50 8.60
N ARG A 219 -20.18 -5.83 8.81
CA ARG A 219 -19.88 -6.43 10.11
C ARG A 219 -18.38 -6.30 10.39
N ASP A 220 -17.58 -6.70 9.42
CA ASP A 220 -16.12 -6.71 9.46
C ASP A 220 -15.54 -6.60 8.03
N ILE A 221 -14.23 -6.52 7.89
CA ILE A 221 -13.48 -6.59 6.64
C ILE A 221 -12.56 -7.80 6.71
N ILE A 222 -12.64 -8.70 5.73
CA ILE A 222 -11.91 -9.97 5.72
C ILE A 222 -11.16 -10.17 4.41
N SER A 223 -10.01 -10.85 4.49
CA SER A 223 -9.15 -11.17 3.34
C SER A 223 -9.27 -12.66 3.01
N LYS A 224 -10.33 -13.05 2.29
CA LYS A 224 -10.66 -14.47 2.04
C LYS A 224 -10.00 -15.06 0.78
N LYS A 225 -9.55 -14.19 -0.13
CA LYS A 225 -8.98 -14.60 -1.42
C LYS A 225 -7.45 -14.68 -1.33
N PRO A 226 -6.80 -15.36 -2.30
CA PRO A 226 -5.35 -15.35 -2.39
C PRO A 226 -4.78 -13.94 -2.46
N PHE A 227 -3.56 -13.81 -1.95
CA PHE A 227 -2.78 -12.60 -2.04
C PHE A 227 -2.23 -12.47 -3.47
N GLU A 228 -2.35 -11.29 -4.07
CA GLU A 228 -1.91 -11.03 -5.44
C GLU A 228 -0.77 -10.02 -5.43
N ILE A 229 0.34 -10.38 -6.10
CA ILE A 229 1.51 -9.53 -6.25
C ILE A 229 1.81 -9.43 -7.73
N ASP A 230 1.53 -8.25 -8.29
CA ASP A 230 1.73 -7.96 -9.70
C ASP A 230 2.68 -6.79 -9.83
N GLY A 231 3.45 -6.74 -10.90
CA GLY A 231 4.29 -5.59 -11.16
C GLY A 231 4.64 -5.44 -12.61
N THR A 232 5.21 -4.28 -12.91
CA THR A 232 5.74 -3.96 -14.22
C THR A 232 7.08 -3.29 -14.08
N PHE A 233 7.96 -3.47 -15.06
CA PHE A 233 9.16 -2.65 -15.16
C PHE A 233 9.54 -2.44 -16.62
N GLU A 234 10.11 -1.28 -16.90
CA GLU A 234 10.61 -0.91 -18.22
C GLU A 234 12.12 -0.99 -18.22
N LEU A 235 12.69 -1.70 -19.20
CA LEU A 235 14.13 -1.89 -19.33
C LEU A 235 14.62 -1.66 -20.76
N PHE A 236 15.84 -1.14 -20.91
CA PHE A 236 16.53 -1.11 -22.21
C PHE A 236 17.04 -2.49 -22.58
N PHE A 237 16.86 -2.87 -23.84
CA PHE A 237 17.16 -4.22 -24.30
C PHE A 237 18.66 -4.38 -24.59
N GLU A 238 19.37 -5.09 -23.70
CA GLU A 238 20.78 -5.42 -23.92
C GLU A 238 21.01 -6.90 -24.28
N SER A 239 20.11 -7.80 -23.87
CA SER A 239 20.24 -9.23 -24.13
C SER A 239 18.90 -9.95 -24.26
N GLU A 240 18.90 -11.05 -25.02
CA GLU A 240 17.71 -11.91 -25.15
C GLU A 240 17.50 -12.84 -23.95
N ALA A 241 18.40 -12.86 -22.97
CA ALA A 241 18.36 -13.83 -21.87
C ALA A 241 17.07 -13.75 -21.05
N GLN A 242 16.61 -12.53 -20.73
CA GLN A 242 15.35 -12.34 -19.98
C GLN A 242 14.12 -12.70 -20.83
N ARG A 243 14.18 -12.44 -22.13
CA ARG A 243 13.12 -12.83 -23.06
C ARG A 243 13.03 -14.35 -23.23
N ALA A 244 14.17 -15.05 -23.30
CA ALA A 244 14.19 -16.50 -23.37
C ALA A 244 13.49 -17.12 -22.15
N LYS A 245 13.71 -16.56 -20.95
CA LYS A 245 13.02 -17.00 -19.72
C LYS A 245 11.52 -16.76 -19.77
N PHE A 246 11.08 -15.61 -20.31
CA PHE A 246 9.66 -15.36 -20.56
C PHE A 246 9.05 -16.41 -21.49
N LEU A 247 9.71 -16.72 -22.61
CA LEU A 247 9.22 -17.70 -23.59
C LEU A 247 9.17 -19.13 -23.03
N VAL A 248 10.10 -19.49 -22.14
CA VAL A 248 10.16 -20.80 -21.49
C VAL A 248 9.26 -20.86 -20.25
N GLY A 249 8.87 -19.71 -19.69
CA GLY A 249 8.10 -19.62 -18.44
C GLY A 249 8.92 -19.91 -17.18
N THR A 250 10.24 -19.66 -17.23
CA THR A 250 11.13 -19.86 -16.07
C THR A 250 10.96 -18.73 -15.06
N ALA A 251 10.93 -19.06 -13.77
CA ALA A 251 10.88 -18.05 -12.71
C ALA A 251 12.25 -17.39 -12.50
N SER A 252 12.22 -16.13 -12.08
CA SER A 252 13.39 -15.34 -11.71
C SER A 252 13.18 -14.66 -10.36
N ALA A 253 14.25 -14.42 -9.62
CA ALA A 253 14.21 -13.62 -8.39
C ALA A 253 14.35 -12.13 -8.72
N LEU A 254 13.55 -11.28 -8.06
CA LEU A 254 13.57 -9.84 -8.23
C LEU A 254 13.68 -9.16 -6.86
N ASN A 255 14.69 -8.30 -6.70
CA ASN A 255 14.87 -7.51 -5.49
C ASN A 255 14.96 -6.02 -5.84
N ILE A 256 14.17 -5.20 -5.16
CA ILE A 256 14.20 -3.73 -5.28
C ILE A 256 14.67 -3.16 -3.95
N ILE A 257 15.84 -2.52 -3.96
CA ILE A 257 16.49 -2.01 -2.75
C ILE A 257 16.57 -0.49 -2.83
N LEU A 258 15.93 0.21 -1.90
CA LEU A 258 15.99 1.66 -1.77
C LEU A 258 16.79 2.03 -0.52
N THR A 259 17.86 2.81 -0.67
CA THR A 259 18.79 3.16 0.43
C THR A 259 18.86 4.66 0.68
N GLY A 260 18.32 5.11 1.81
CA GLY A 260 18.35 6.50 2.25
C GLY A 260 19.57 6.88 3.09
N ASP A 261 19.39 7.94 3.89
CA ASP A 261 20.41 8.50 4.76
C ASP A 261 20.93 7.52 5.83
N ILE A 262 22.11 7.83 6.37
CA ILE A 262 22.62 7.17 7.58
C ILE A 262 21.71 7.51 8.75
N LEU A 263 21.26 6.47 9.47
CA LEU A 263 20.49 6.61 10.71
C LEU A 263 21.42 6.78 11.90
N GLN A 264 22.33 5.82 12.08
CA GLN A 264 23.31 5.80 13.15
C GLN A 264 24.49 4.89 12.77
N GLY A 265 25.72 5.33 13.04
CA GLY A 265 26.92 4.56 12.71
C GLY A 265 27.03 4.29 11.21
N THR A 266 27.10 3.01 10.83
CA THR A 266 27.13 2.56 9.42
C THR A 266 25.76 2.17 8.88
N GLN A 267 24.73 2.14 9.73
CA GLN A 267 23.39 1.71 9.35
C GLN A 267 22.63 2.82 8.63
N LYS A 268 22.06 2.47 7.47
CA LYS A 268 21.27 3.39 6.64
C LYS A 268 19.79 3.05 6.71
N ALA A 269 18.94 4.05 6.48
CA ALA A 269 17.54 3.84 6.19
C ALA A 269 17.44 3.00 4.92
N LYS A 270 16.78 1.85 4.99
CA LYS A 270 16.74 0.90 3.86
C LYS A 270 15.35 0.29 3.76
N LEU A 271 14.83 0.22 2.54
CA LEU A 271 13.65 -0.56 2.19
C LEU A 271 14.05 -1.56 1.11
N GLU A 272 13.81 -2.84 1.36
CA GLU A 272 14.12 -3.92 0.43
C GLU A 272 12.85 -4.74 0.18
N LEU A 273 12.45 -4.83 -1.09
CA LEU A 273 11.32 -5.61 -1.56
C LEU A 273 11.88 -6.82 -2.30
N SER A 274 11.73 -8.01 -1.72
CA SER A 274 12.36 -9.23 -2.23
C SER A 274 11.33 -10.28 -2.62
N MET A 275 11.30 -10.64 -3.90
CA MET A 275 10.42 -11.65 -4.49
C MET A 275 11.28 -12.77 -5.07
N GLN A 276 11.11 -14.00 -4.57
CA GLN A 276 11.98 -15.12 -4.95
C GLN A 276 11.53 -15.81 -6.24
N GLU A 277 10.22 -15.93 -6.44
CA GLU A 277 9.64 -16.63 -7.59
C GLU A 277 8.76 -15.66 -8.39
N VAL A 278 9.34 -14.99 -9.39
CA VAL A 278 8.63 -14.07 -10.29
C VAL A 278 8.55 -14.69 -11.68
N LYS A 279 7.34 -14.76 -12.25
CA LYS A 279 7.11 -15.16 -13.65
C LYS A 279 6.68 -13.99 -14.49
N TYR A 280 7.27 -13.87 -15.67
CA TYR A 280 6.91 -12.85 -16.64
C TYR A 280 5.62 -13.26 -17.36
N SER A 281 4.63 -12.37 -17.35
CA SER A 281 3.32 -12.56 -18.00
C SER A 281 3.24 -11.86 -19.35
N ALA A 282 3.99 -10.77 -19.53
CA ALA A 282 4.12 -10.08 -20.79
C ALA A 282 5.52 -9.52 -20.99
N TYR A 283 6.00 -9.56 -22.24
CA TYR A 283 7.28 -8.98 -22.67
C TYR A 283 7.13 -8.27 -24.03
N PRO A 284 6.26 -7.26 -24.15
CA PRO A 284 6.16 -6.45 -25.36
C PRO A 284 7.44 -5.64 -25.59
N PHE A 285 7.94 -5.66 -26.82
CA PHE A 285 8.94 -4.70 -27.26
C PHE A 285 8.30 -3.34 -27.48
N GLY A 286 9.05 -2.30 -27.15
CA GLY A 286 8.65 -0.92 -27.34
C GLY A 286 9.83 -0.04 -27.70
N ASN A 287 9.50 1.16 -28.14
CA ASN A 287 10.47 2.24 -28.17
C ASN A 287 10.37 2.97 -26.82
N ILE A 288 11.49 3.00 -26.10
CA ILE A 288 11.64 3.70 -24.82
C ILE A 288 12.77 4.70 -25.04
N ASP A 289 12.50 6.01 -24.97
CA ASP A 289 13.47 7.09 -25.24
C ASP A 289 14.27 6.92 -26.54
N ASP A 290 13.60 6.57 -27.64
CA ASP A 290 14.19 6.33 -28.96
C ASP A 290 15.15 5.14 -29.03
N LEU A 291 15.20 4.33 -27.97
CA LEU A 291 15.96 3.09 -27.87
C LEU A 291 15.01 1.88 -27.83
N LEU A 292 15.51 0.72 -28.25
CA LEU A 292 14.77 -0.53 -28.11
C LEU A 292 14.69 -0.91 -26.63
N GLY A 293 13.46 -1.03 -26.12
CA GLY A 293 13.20 -1.46 -24.76
C GLY A 293 12.06 -2.47 -24.68
N ALA A 294 11.77 -2.91 -23.46
CA ALA A 294 10.65 -3.80 -23.17
C ALA A 294 9.93 -3.35 -21.91
N ALA A 295 8.60 -3.43 -21.93
CA ALA A 295 7.75 -3.19 -20.76
C ALA A 295 7.31 -4.54 -20.21
N VAL A 296 8.08 -5.08 -19.26
CA VAL A 296 7.88 -6.42 -18.71
C VAL A 296 6.79 -6.37 -17.64
N ALA A 297 5.77 -7.21 -17.78
CA ALA A 297 4.79 -7.45 -16.73
C ALA A 297 5.10 -8.79 -16.05
N PHE A 298 4.89 -8.84 -14.73
CA PHE A 298 5.21 -10.01 -13.94
C PHE A 298 4.20 -10.26 -12.81
N HIS A 299 4.16 -11.52 -12.38
CA HIS A 299 3.41 -11.98 -11.22
C HIS A 299 4.36 -12.73 -10.28
N ALA A 300 4.33 -12.41 -8.98
CA ALA A 300 5.12 -13.12 -7.99
C ALA A 300 4.30 -14.25 -7.35
N GLU A 301 4.85 -15.47 -7.39
CA GLU A 301 4.23 -16.66 -6.84
C GLU A 301 4.86 -17.04 -5.49
N PHE A 302 4.23 -17.99 -4.80
CA PHE A 302 4.73 -18.50 -3.52
C PHE A 302 5.85 -19.51 -3.75
N ASP A 303 7.04 -19.21 -3.22
CA ASP A 303 8.16 -20.15 -3.23
C ASP A 303 7.98 -21.19 -2.10
N PRO A 304 7.82 -22.49 -2.42
CA PRO A 304 7.66 -23.54 -1.43
C PRO A 304 8.94 -23.85 -0.64
N VAL A 305 10.12 -23.44 -1.10
CA VAL A 305 11.38 -23.61 -0.38
C VAL A 305 11.56 -22.50 0.64
N ALA A 306 11.44 -21.24 0.20
CA ALA A 306 11.57 -20.08 1.08
C ALA A 306 10.33 -19.82 1.95
N GLN A 307 9.20 -20.49 1.66
CA GLN A 307 7.90 -20.35 2.33
C GLN A 307 7.36 -18.91 2.30
N LYS A 308 7.63 -18.17 1.22
CA LYS A 308 7.23 -16.77 1.06
C LYS A 308 7.10 -16.39 -0.42
N SER A 309 6.14 -15.52 -0.73
CA SER A 309 6.02 -14.89 -2.05
C SER A 309 6.71 -13.52 -2.10
N LEU A 310 6.62 -12.77 -1.01
CA LEU A 310 7.25 -11.47 -0.83
C LEU A 310 7.77 -11.36 0.61
N GLU A 311 8.96 -10.80 0.74
CA GLU A 311 9.49 -10.29 2.00
C GLU A 311 9.86 -8.83 1.82
N VAL A 312 9.45 -8.00 2.77
CA VAL A 312 9.80 -6.59 2.80
C VAL A 312 10.63 -6.31 4.04
N ILE A 313 11.87 -5.88 3.86
CA ILE A 313 12.77 -5.53 4.96
C ILE A 313 12.87 -4.01 5.04
N LEU A 314 12.51 -3.45 6.19
CA LEU A 314 12.62 -2.02 6.49
C LEU A 314 13.58 -1.81 7.66
N THR A 315 14.57 -0.96 7.46
CA THR A 315 15.49 -0.52 8.51
C THR A 315 15.23 0.95 8.85
N ASN A 316 14.86 1.23 10.11
CA ASN A 316 14.57 2.58 10.59
C ASN A 316 14.80 2.70 12.11
N GLN A 317 14.35 3.80 12.72
CA GLN A 317 14.45 4.06 14.18
C GLN A 317 13.15 3.83 14.95
N VAL A 318 12.17 3.14 14.34
CA VAL A 318 10.90 2.82 14.97
C VAL A 318 11.06 1.51 15.75
N THR A 319 10.69 1.49 17.02
CA THR A 319 10.90 0.29 17.87
C THR A 319 10.02 -0.90 17.48
N GLY A 320 8.86 -0.67 16.86
CA GLY A 320 7.94 -1.73 16.42
C GLY A 320 6.67 -1.19 15.78
N TYR A 321 5.91 -2.11 15.16
CA TYR A 321 4.70 -1.84 14.37
C TYR A 321 3.49 -2.67 14.83
#